data_AF-A0A2E2EIB6-F1
#
_entry.id   AF-A0A2E2EIB6-F1
#
_cell.length_a   1.000
_cell.length_b   1.000
_cell.length_c   1.000
_cell.angle_alpha   90.00
_cell.angle_beta   90.00
_cell.angle_gamma   90.00
#
_symmetry.space_group_name_H-M   'P 1'
#
loop_
_entity.id
_entity.type
_entity.pdbx_description
1 polymer ?
#
loop_
_entity_poly.entity_id
_entity_poly.type
_entity_poly.pdbx_seq_one_letter_code
_entity_poly.pdbx_strand_id
1 'polypeptide(L)'
;MKKNSLLLLLSILLLPFNLQASTKLDSSILDSIKAILPNIENNQKIKTQGCSFQKQKWLTALLTQESFTETLKFKKDCDLEGQYTVKVNDFFPINLKIQKHKHIKRIITNLKLEIIFTESAQLQIKMKDAILKSNKDISFDMTYKIEIDPMAASPLRKHKGGEVFLKQVGTKKINKSFPINLKTM
;
A
#
# COMPACT_ATOMS: atom_id res chain seq x y z
N MET A 1 -31.01 55.88 -31.63
CA MET A 1 -31.22 55.04 -30.43
C MET A 1 -30.34 53.79 -30.55
N LYS A 2 -29.14 53.80 -29.94
CA LYS A 2 -28.21 52.68 -29.92
C LYS A 2 -27.95 52.29 -28.45
N LYS A 3 -28.73 51.34 -27.95
CA LYS A 3 -28.50 50.66 -26.67
C LYS A 3 -28.97 49.23 -26.91
N ASN A 4 -28.03 48.30 -27.14
CA ASN A 4 -28.20 46.85 -27.01
C ASN A 4 -26.93 46.09 -27.44
N SER A 5 -25.75 46.48 -26.94
CA SER A 5 -24.51 45.74 -27.24
C SER A 5 -23.62 45.44 -26.01
N LEU A 6 -23.96 45.97 -24.83
CA LEU A 6 -23.12 45.80 -23.64
C LEU A 6 -23.53 44.60 -22.77
N LEU A 7 -24.76 44.08 -22.91
CA LEU A 7 -25.27 43.01 -22.05
C LEU A 7 -24.84 41.59 -22.48
N LEU A 8 -24.37 41.42 -23.72
CA LEU A 8 -23.98 40.10 -24.27
C LEU A 8 -22.51 39.74 -24.04
N LEU A 9 -21.66 40.72 -23.68
CA LEU A 9 -20.24 40.50 -23.40
C LEU A 9 -19.96 40.13 -21.93
N LEU A 10 -20.91 40.39 -21.01
CA LEU A 10 -20.73 40.10 -19.58
C LEU A 10 -21.09 38.66 -19.18
N SER A 11 -21.86 37.94 -20.00
CA SER A 11 -22.28 36.55 -19.74
C SER A 11 -21.24 35.49 -20.11
N ILE A 12 -20.20 35.85 -20.87
CA ILE A 12 -19.14 34.92 -21.31
C ILE A 12 -18.01 34.80 -20.26
N LEU A 13 -17.91 35.75 -19.32
CA LEU A 13 -16.88 35.79 -18.28
C LEU A 13 -17.23 35.01 -16.98
N LEU A 14 -18.42 34.41 -16.91
CA LEU A 14 -18.90 33.67 -15.74
C LEU A 14 -19.00 32.16 -15.95
N LEU A 15 -18.32 31.61 -16.97
CA LEU A 15 -18.15 30.16 -17.05
C LEU A 15 -16.96 29.77 -16.15
N PRO A 16 -17.19 29.19 -14.96
CA PRO A 16 -16.09 28.55 -14.26
C PRO A 16 -15.61 27.43 -15.19
N PHE A 17 -14.38 27.55 -15.66
CA PHE A 17 -13.61 26.44 -16.20
C PHE A 17 -13.44 25.41 -15.08
N ASN A 18 -14.48 24.65 -14.80
CA ASN A 18 -14.38 23.36 -14.14
C ASN A 18 -13.81 22.37 -15.15
N LEU A 19 -12.56 22.63 -15.55
CA LEU A 19 -11.69 21.61 -16.10
C LEU A 19 -11.30 20.70 -14.93
N GLN A 20 -12.28 20.00 -14.35
CA GLN A 20 -12.00 18.78 -13.61
C GLN A 20 -11.59 17.76 -14.65
N ALA A 21 -10.32 17.83 -15.04
CA ALA A 21 -9.62 16.72 -15.64
C ALA A 21 -9.74 15.56 -14.64
N SER A 22 -10.74 14.72 -14.85
CA SER A 22 -10.82 13.39 -14.29
C SER A 22 -9.60 12.64 -14.82
N THR A 23 -8.47 12.80 -14.16
CA THR A 23 -7.30 11.99 -14.41
C THR A 23 -7.67 10.59 -13.93
N LYS A 24 -8.26 9.81 -14.83
CA LYS A 24 -8.46 8.38 -14.64
C LYS A 24 -7.11 7.83 -14.22
N LEU A 25 -7.02 7.38 -12.97
CA LEU A 25 -5.79 6.81 -12.45
C LEU A 25 -5.46 5.59 -13.30
N ASP A 26 -4.23 5.54 -13.82
CA ASP A 26 -3.77 4.36 -14.53
C ASP A 26 -3.83 3.16 -13.59
N SER A 27 -4.60 2.13 -13.96
CA SER A 27 -4.76 0.91 -13.16
C SER A 27 -3.42 0.25 -12.84
N SER A 28 -2.40 0.47 -13.69
CA SER A 28 -1.04 -0.02 -13.49
C SER A 28 -0.37 0.45 -12.18
N ILE A 29 -0.78 1.62 -11.65
CA ILE A 29 -0.25 2.18 -10.40
C ILE A 29 -0.77 1.38 -9.21
N LEU A 30 -2.08 1.12 -9.16
CA LEU A 30 -2.68 0.30 -8.10
C LEU A 30 -2.16 -1.13 -8.18
N ASP A 31 -2.01 -1.69 -9.39
CA ASP A 31 -1.42 -3.02 -9.58
C ASP A 31 0.01 -3.10 -9.06
N SER A 32 0.80 -2.02 -9.17
CA SER A 32 2.15 -1.95 -8.61
C SER A 32 2.16 -1.94 -7.08
N ILE A 33 1.19 -1.26 -6.46
CA ILE A 33 1.00 -1.26 -4.99
C ILE A 33 0.46 -2.61 -4.51
N LYS A 34 -0.37 -3.29 -5.31
CA LYS A 34 -0.87 -4.63 -4.98
C LYS A 34 0.23 -5.70 -5.12
N ALA A 35 1.14 -5.56 -6.08
CA ALA A 35 2.22 -6.51 -6.34
C ALA A 35 3.19 -6.69 -5.15
N ILE A 36 3.33 -5.69 -4.28
CA ILE A 36 4.13 -5.77 -3.04
C ILE A 36 3.38 -6.42 -1.87
N LEU A 37 2.14 -6.88 -2.08
CA LEU A 37 1.31 -7.61 -1.12
C LEU A 37 1.13 -9.06 -1.58
N PRO A 38 2.20 -9.87 -1.56
CA PRO A 38 2.31 -11.11 -2.34
C PRO A 38 1.20 -12.12 -2.02
N ASN A 39 0.78 -12.28 -0.76
CA ASN A 39 -0.19 -13.31 -0.38
C ASN A 39 -1.65 -12.95 -0.67
N ILE A 40 -1.92 -11.89 -1.42
CA ILE A 40 -3.28 -11.35 -1.53
C ILE A 40 -3.80 -11.15 -2.96
N GLU A 41 -2.99 -11.37 -4.00
CA GLU A 41 -3.49 -11.46 -5.39
C GLU A 41 -2.71 -12.51 -6.20
N ASN A 42 -3.42 -13.23 -7.08
CA ASN A 42 -2.96 -14.38 -7.89
C ASN A 42 -1.97 -14.01 -9.03
N ASN A 43 -1.49 -12.77 -9.07
CA ASN A 43 -0.57 -12.26 -10.10
C ASN A 43 0.86 -12.04 -9.55
N GLN A 44 1.30 -12.92 -8.63
CA GLN A 44 2.56 -12.76 -7.89
C GLN A 44 3.78 -12.63 -8.83
N LYS A 45 4.27 -11.40 -8.99
CA LYS A 45 5.55 -11.07 -9.66
C LYS A 45 6.74 -11.00 -8.68
N ILE A 46 6.51 -11.05 -7.37
CA ILE A 46 7.54 -10.99 -6.33
C ILE A 46 7.43 -12.26 -5.49
N LYS A 47 8.48 -13.10 -5.51
CA LYS A 47 8.50 -14.34 -4.73
C LYS A 47 8.84 -14.09 -3.27
N THR A 48 8.03 -14.63 -2.37
CA THR A 48 8.28 -14.59 -0.92
C THR A 48 8.26 -15.95 -0.24
N GLN A 49 7.94 -17.02 -0.97
CA GLN A 49 7.83 -18.39 -0.42
C GLN A 49 9.15 -18.89 0.18
N GLY A 50 10.28 -18.56 -0.46
CA GLY A 50 11.62 -18.95 -0.02
C GLY A 50 12.31 -17.94 0.89
N CYS A 51 11.62 -16.88 1.32
CA CYS A 51 12.19 -15.93 2.26
C CYS A 51 12.25 -16.55 3.66
N SER A 52 13.42 -16.47 4.30
CA SER A 52 13.70 -17.10 5.60
C SER A 52 13.11 -16.30 6.76
N PHE A 53 11.80 -16.07 6.75
CA PHE A 53 11.09 -15.36 7.82
C PHE A 53 11.19 -16.11 9.15
N GLN A 54 11.48 -15.39 10.23
CA GLN A 54 11.56 -15.95 11.59
C GLN A 54 10.16 -16.15 12.17
N LYS A 55 9.38 -17.10 11.63
CA LYS A 55 7.96 -17.34 11.96
C LYS A 55 7.67 -17.38 13.46
N GLN A 56 8.53 -18.07 14.24
CA GLN A 56 8.35 -18.15 15.69
C GLN A 56 8.47 -16.78 16.36
N LYS A 57 9.43 -15.94 15.93
CA LYS A 57 9.59 -14.59 16.47
C LYS A 57 8.43 -13.67 16.09
N TRP A 58 7.86 -13.85 14.90
CA TRP A 58 6.62 -13.15 14.52
C TRP A 58 5.47 -13.50 15.45
N LEU A 59 5.26 -14.78 15.74
CA LEU A 59 4.22 -15.21 16.67
C LEU A 59 4.46 -14.65 18.08
N THR A 60 5.70 -14.77 18.59
CA THR A 60 6.08 -14.18 19.88
C THR A 60 5.81 -12.68 19.89
N ALA A 61 6.28 -11.92 18.89
CA ALA A 61 6.08 -10.49 18.82
C ALA A 61 4.60 -10.08 18.79
N LEU A 62 3.73 -10.85 18.12
CA LEU A 62 2.29 -10.58 18.11
C LEU A 62 1.63 -10.80 19.48
N LEU A 63 2.14 -11.74 20.28
CA LEU A 63 1.59 -12.09 21.59
C LEU A 63 2.19 -11.24 22.73
N THR A 64 3.49 -10.97 22.68
CA THR A 64 4.25 -10.33 23.77
C THR A 64 4.63 -8.89 23.47
N GLN A 65 4.46 -8.44 22.22
CA GLN A 65 4.93 -7.15 21.72
C GLN A 65 6.47 -7.00 21.74
N GLU A 66 7.20 -8.09 21.96
CA GLU A 66 8.66 -8.08 21.91
C GLU A 66 9.16 -7.75 20.50
N SER A 67 10.11 -6.82 20.43
CA SER A 67 10.75 -6.46 19.17
C SER A 67 11.77 -7.51 18.74
N PHE A 68 11.91 -7.72 17.43
CA PHE A 68 13.00 -8.54 16.88
C PHE A 68 13.43 -8.02 15.53
N THR A 69 14.65 -8.39 15.12
CA THR A 69 15.18 -8.04 13.81
C THR A 69 14.99 -9.16 12.81
N GLU A 70 14.31 -8.86 11.70
CA GLU A 70 14.18 -9.73 10.54
C GLU A 70 15.28 -9.41 9.53
N THR A 71 15.90 -10.44 8.96
CA THR A 71 16.90 -10.28 7.90
C THR A 71 16.55 -11.15 6.72
N LEU A 72 16.30 -10.52 5.57
CA LEU A 72 15.96 -11.17 4.31
C LEU A 72 17.14 -11.06 3.36
N LYS A 73 17.41 -12.14 2.62
CA LYS A 73 18.44 -12.21 1.58
C LYS A 73 17.85 -12.81 0.32
N PHE A 74 18.31 -12.33 -0.81
CA PHE A 74 17.94 -12.89 -2.10
C PHE A 74 18.33 -14.37 -2.21
N LYS A 75 17.38 -15.19 -2.67
CA LYS A 75 17.55 -16.61 -2.97
C LYS A 75 16.67 -16.99 -4.16
N LYS A 76 16.71 -18.25 -4.61
CA LYS A 76 15.93 -18.73 -5.76
C LYS A 76 14.44 -18.37 -5.67
N ASP A 77 13.86 -18.52 -4.48
CA ASP A 77 12.45 -18.29 -4.20
C ASP A 77 12.19 -17.15 -3.21
N CYS A 78 13.18 -16.26 -3.02
CA CYS A 78 13.03 -15.02 -2.26
C CYS A 78 13.55 -13.86 -3.08
N ASP A 79 12.64 -12.97 -3.48
CA ASP A 79 12.97 -11.77 -4.26
C ASP A 79 13.15 -10.53 -3.39
N LEU A 80 13.23 -10.70 -2.06
CA LEU A 80 13.39 -9.63 -1.09
C LEU A 80 14.75 -9.67 -0.41
N GLU A 81 15.36 -8.50 -0.23
CA GLU A 81 16.57 -8.31 0.57
C GLU A 81 16.42 -7.08 1.45
N GLY A 82 16.80 -7.20 2.72
CA GLY A 82 16.85 -6.09 3.64
C GLY A 82 16.84 -6.55 5.09
N GLN A 83 16.97 -5.61 6.00
CA GLN A 83 16.91 -5.85 7.44
C GLN A 83 16.02 -4.79 8.07
N TYR A 84 15.17 -5.21 9.00
CA TYR A 84 14.28 -4.31 9.73
C TYR A 84 13.97 -4.87 11.11
N THR A 85 13.76 -3.98 12.08
CA THR A 85 13.35 -4.36 13.45
C THR A 85 11.85 -4.17 13.58
N VAL A 86 11.15 -5.28 13.78
CA VAL A 86 9.71 -5.32 14.01
C VAL A 86 9.42 -4.74 15.39
N LYS A 87 8.43 -3.84 15.45
CA LYS A 87 7.84 -3.33 16.68
C LYS A 87 6.32 -3.35 16.52
N VAL A 88 5.65 -4.32 17.14
CA VAL A 88 4.18 -4.44 17.05
C VAL A 88 3.56 -3.23 17.75
N ASN A 89 2.42 -2.73 17.23
CA ASN A 89 1.71 -1.52 17.68
C ASN A 89 2.43 -0.17 17.46
N ASP A 90 3.71 -0.18 17.10
CA ASP A 90 4.48 1.01 16.74
C ASP A 90 4.79 1.07 15.24
N PHE A 91 5.12 2.27 14.76
CA PHE A 91 5.71 2.42 13.43
C PHE A 91 7.19 2.04 13.46
N PHE A 92 7.60 1.18 12.53
CA PHE A 92 8.99 0.82 12.33
C PHE A 92 9.40 0.94 10.86
N PRO A 93 10.63 1.39 10.57
CA PRO A 93 11.08 1.60 9.21
C PRO A 93 11.37 0.26 8.53
N ILE A 94 10.91 0.13 7.29
CA ILE A 94 11.19 -0.98 6.39
C ILE A 94 11.85 -0.42 5.14
N ASN A 95 12.88 -1.13 4.69
CA ASN A 95 13.61 -0.78 3.51
C ASN A 95 14.09 -2.03 2.76
N LEU A 96 13.24 -2.56 1.87
CA LEU A 96 13.50 -3.82 1.17
C LEU A 96 13.81 -3.58 -0.30
N LYS A 97 14.90 -4.16 -0.78
CA LYS A 97 15.19 -4.30 -2.21
C LYS A 97 14.36 -5.43 -2.79
N ILE A 98 13.96 -5.28 -4.05
CA ILE A 98 13.20 -6.25 -4.81
C ILE A 98 14.01 -6.60 -6.07
N GLN A 99 14.30 -7.88 -6.27
CA GLN A 99 14.97 -8.36 -7.48
C GLN A 99 13.96 -8.98 -8.46
N LYS A 100 14.36 -9.13 -9.73
CA LYS A 100 13.63 -9.84 -10.80
C LYS A 100 12.25 -9.27 -11.19
N HIS A 101 11.71 -8.31 -10.45
CA HIS A 101 10.52 -7.57 -10.85
C HIS A 101 10.86 -6.53 -11.94
N LYS A 102 10.11 -6.53 -13.05
CA LYS A 102 10.40 -5.68 -14.22
C LYS A 102 10.43 -4.17 -13.91
N HIS A 103 9.60 -3.72 -12.98
CA HIS A 103 9.40 -2.29 -12.73
C HIS A 103 9.68 -1.83 -11.32
N ILE A 104 9.79 -2.74 -10.34
CA ILE A 104 9.83 -2.38 -8.92
C ILE A 104 11.19 -2.82 -8.40
N LYS A 105 11.91 -1.89 -7.79
CA LYS A 105 13.29 -2.12 -7.32
C LYS A 105 13.39 -2.11 -5.80
N ARG A 106 12.51 -1.37 -5.12
CA ARG A 106 12.61 -1.15 -3.69
C ARG A 106 11.28 -0.70 -3.10
N ILE A 107 11.03 -1.09 -1.86
CA ILE A 107 9.97 -0.53 -1.01
C ILE A 107 10.63 0.10 0.22
N ILE A 108 10.26 1.35 0.49
CA ILE A 108 10.65 2.10 1.68
C ILE A 108 9.37 2.57 2.36
N THR A 109 9.17 2.29 3.64
CA THR A 109 7.96 2.75 4.36
C THR A 109 8.16 2.66 5.88
N ASN A 110 7.36 3.37 6.64
CA ASN A 110 7.12 3.07 8.05
C ASN A 110 5.92 2.14 8.16
N LEU A 111 6.15 0.89 8.54
CA LEU A 111 5.10 -0.10 8.75
C LEU A 111 4.63 -0.07 10.20
N LYS A 112 3.32 -0.17 10.42
CA LYS A 112 2.72 -0.50 11.72
C LYS A 112 1.78 -1.68 11.54
N LEU A 113 1.88 -2.64 12.46
CA LEU A 113 1.01 -3.80 12.57
C LEU A 113 0.29 -3.69 13.91
N GLU A 114 -1.03 -3.74 13.88
CA GLU A 114 -1.89 -3.50 15.04
C GLU A 114 -3.02 -4.53 15.06
N ILE A 115 -3.26 -5.14 16.22
CA ILE A 115 -4.43 -5.98 16.42
C ILE A 115 -5.54 -5.11 17.00
N ILE A 116 -6.67 -5.06 16.31
CA ILE A 116 -7.86 -4.33 16.75
C ILE A 116 -8.91 -5.36 17.17
N PHE A 117 -9.37 -5.26 18.41
CA PHE A 117 -10.49 -6.04 18.90
C PHE A 117 -11.79 -5.29 18.61
N THR A 118 -12.55 -5.79 17.64
CA THR A 118 -13.93 -5.35 17.38
C THR A 118 -14.89 -6.50 17.69
N GLU A 119 -15.96 -6.69 16.93
CA GLU A 119 -16.76 -7.93 16.94
C GLU A 119 -15.91 -9.15 16.54
N SER A 120 -14.92 -8.94 15.67
CA SER A 120 -13.87 -9.90 15.33
C SER A 120 -12.49 -9.28 15.57
N ALA A 121 -11.49 -10.11 15.90
CA ALA A 121 -10.10 -9.67 15.95
C ALA A 121 -9.61 -9.36 14.53
N GLN A 122 -8.99 -8.19 14.34
CA GLN A 122 -8.51 -7.73 13.03
C GLN A 122 -7.03 -7.35 13.10
N LEU A 123 -6.24 -7.89 12.19
CA LEU A 123 -4.91 -7.36 11.90
C LEU A 123 -5.06 -6.14 10.97
N GLN A 124 -4.70 -4.97 11.48
CA GLN A 124 -4.55 -3.75 10.70
C GLN A 124 -3.09 -3.54 10.31
N ILE A 125 -2.86 -3.38 9.01
CA ILE A 125 -1.56 -3.08 8.42
C ILE A 125 -1.59 -1.62 7.96
N LYS A 126 -0.67 -0.80 8.47
CA LYS A 126 -0.51 0.61 8.06
C LYS A 126 0.86 0.81 7.45
N MET A 127 0.91 1.31 6.23
CA MET A 127 2.13 1.82 5.60
C MET A 127 2.04 3.34 5.56
N LYS A 128 2.99 4.01 6.20
CA LYS A 128 3.10 5.47 6.20
C LYS A 128 4.36 5.88 5.45
N ASP A 129 4.24 6.97 4.70
CA ASP A 129 5.30 7.57 3.89
C ASP A 129 5.95 6.52 2.98
N ALA A 130 5.12 5.65 2.39
CA ALA A 130 5.58 4.60 1.53
C ALA A 130 6.11 5.18 0.22
N ILE A 131 7.23 4.65 -0.24
CA ILE A 131 7.86 4.96 -1.52
C ILE A 131 8.19 3.64 -2.20
N LEU A 132 7.52 3.38 -3.31
CA LEU A 132 7.84 2.31 -4.22
C LEU A 132 8.81 2.83 -5.28
N LYS A 133 10.08 2.46 -5.17
CA LYS A 133 11.10 2.83 -6.16
C LYS A 133 10.89 2.03 -7.43
N SER A 134 10.64 2.75 -8.52
CA SER A 134 10.28 2.15 -9.82
C SER A 134 10.85 2.98 -10.97
N ASN A 135 10.40 2.77 -12.21
CA ASN A 135 10.68 3.71 -13.30
C ASN A 135 10.10 5.11 -13.04
N LYS A 136 8.97 5.18 -12.30
CA LYS A 136 8.37 6.41 -11.77
C LYS A 136 8.02 6.16 -10.32
N ASP A 137 8.78 6.72 -9.39
CA ASP A 137 8.55 6.51 -7.96
C ASP A 137 7.10 6.80 -7.57
N ILE A 138 6.50 5.89 -6.81
CA ILE A 138 5.12 6.01 -6.34
C ILE A 138 5.17 6.26 -4.84
N SER A 139 4.64 7.40 -4.39
CA SER A 139 4.53 7.73 -2.97
C SER A 139 3.08 7.63 -2.52
N PHE A 140 2.84 6.92 -1.42
CA PHE A 140 1.50 6.66 -0.91
C PHE A 140 1.50 6.37 0.60
N ASP A 141 0.33 6.48 1.21
CA ASP A 141 0.02 5.81 2.48
C ASP A 141 -0.99 4.69 2.21
N MET A 142 -1.01 3.67 3.06
CA MET A 142 -1.96 2.58 2.93
C MET A 142 -2.43 2.11 4.30
N THR A 143 -3.70 1.77 4.40
CA THR A 143 -4.27 0.99 5.49
C THR A 143 -4.96 -0.23 4.90
N TYR A 144 -4.75 -1.40 5.50
CA TYR A 144 -5.40 -2.65 5.11
C TYR A 144 -5.82 -3.44 6.34
N LYS A 145 -6.97 -4.13 6.27
CA LYS A 145 -7.54 -4.90 7.38
C LYS A 145 -7.83 -6.34 6.99
N ILE A 146 -7.47 -7.26 7.88
CA ILE A 146 -7.70 -8.70 7.74
C ILE A 146 -8.30 -9.22 9.05
N GLU A 147 -9.42 -9.94 8.99
CA GLU A 147 -9.91 -10.69 10.15
C GLU A 147 -8.97 -11.84 10.45
N ILE A 148 -8.62 -11.97 11.73
CA ILE A 148 -7.74 -13.02 12.22
C ILE A 148 -8.43 -13.88 13.25
N ASP A 149 -8.07 -15.15 13.27
CA ASP A 149 -8.50 -16.12 14.27
C ASP A 149 -7.27 -16.94 14.67
N PRO A 150 -6.59 -16.58 15.77
CA PRO A 150 -5.33 -17.22 16.14
C PRO A 150 -5.51 -18.71 16.50
N MET A 151 -6.75 -19.18 16.72
CA MET A 151 -7.05 -20.57 17.07
C MET A 151 -7.38 -21.43 15.83
N ALA A 152 -7.60 -20.81 14.68
CA ALA A 152 -7.89 -21.53 13.44
C ALA A 152 -6.62 -22.10 12.78
N ALA A 153 -6.76 -23.18 12.02
CA ALA A 153 -5.67 -23.77 11.22
C ALA A 153 -5.08 -22.78 10.19
N SER A 154 -5.92 -21.87 9.66
CA SER A 154 -5.49 -20.70 8.90
C SER A 154 -5.82 -19.44 9.70
N PRO A 155 -4.81 -18.78 10.30
CA PRO A 155 -5.05 -17.63 11.18
C PRO A 155 -5.61 -16.40 10.45
N LEU A 156 -5.39 -16.29 9.14
CA LEU A 156 -5.99 -15.24 8.31
C LEU A 156 -7.31 -15.76 7.74
N ARG A 157 -8.41 -15.05 8.00
CA ARG A 157 -9.77 -15.45 7.60
C ARG A 157 -10.31 -14.62 6.45
N LYS A 158 -10.71 -13.37 6.72
CA LYS A 158 -11.42 -12.53 5.74
C LYS A 158 -10.71 -11.21 5.52
N HIS A 159 -10.46 -10.91 4.26
CA HIS A 159 -9.89 -9.65 3.84
C HIS A 159 -10.99 -8.57 3.81
N LYS A 160 -10.85 -7.55 4.67
CA LYS A 160 -11.82 -6.45 4.78
C LYS A 160 -11.52 -5.29 3.84
N GLY A 161 -10.40 -5.38 3.12
CA GLY A 161 -9.92 -4.33 2.25
C GLY A 161 -9.26 -3.19 3.03
N GLY A 162 -9.24 -2.03 2.41
CA GLY A 162 -8.65 -0.84 2.98
C GLY A 162 -8.59 0.32 2.00
N GLU A 163 -7.67 1.24 2.25
CA GLU A 163 -7.49 2.46 1.46
C GLU A 163 -6.01 2.70 1.15
N VAL A 164 -5.73 3.15 -0.06
CA VAL A 164 -4.45 3.70 -0.47
C VAL A 164 -4.64 5.20 -0.71
N PHE A 165 -3.92 6.03 0.03
CA PHE A 165 -3.81 7.45 -0.26
C PHE A 165 -2.60 7.71 -1.14
N LEU A 166 -2.81 7.90 -2.43
CA LEU A 166 -1.76 8.13 -3.41
C LEU A 166 -1.35 9.61 -3.38
N LYS A 167 -0.11 9.88 -2.95
CA LYS A 167 0.45 11.24 -2.85
C LYS A 167 1.02 11.70 -4.19
N GLN A 168 1.88 10.87 -4.80
CA GLN A 168 2.69 11.29 -5.96
C GLN A 168 3.08 10.10 -6.84
N VAL A 169 3.21 10.35 -8.14
CA VAL A 169 3.79 9.41 -9.13
C VAL A 169 4.81 10.15 -10.00
N GLY A 170 6.08 9.75 -9.93
CA GLY A 170 7.18 10.51 -10.53
C GLY A 170 7.22 11.93 -9.94
N THR A 171 7.08 12.95 -10.78
CA THR A 171 7.00 14.36 -10.38
C THR A 171 5.55 14.84 -10.18
N LYS A 172 4.55 14.04 -10.55
CA LYS A 172 3.13 14.45 -10.55
C LYS A 172 2.49 14.20 -9.19
N LYS A 173 2.03 15.26 -8.52
CA LYS A 173 1.19 15.18 -7.32
C LYS A 173 -0.21 14.69 -7.69
N ILE A 174 -0.73 13.73 -6.92
CA ILE A 174 -2.06 13.13 -7.12
C ILE A 174 -2.98 13.44 -5.96
N ASN A 175 -2.55 13.18 -4.72
CA ASN A 175 -3.30 13.38 -3.47
C ASN A 175 -4.75 12.87 -3.52
N LYS A 176 -4.94 11.58 -3.80
CA LYS A 176 -6.26 10.95 -3.85
C LYS A 176 -6.28 9.62 -3.14
N SER A 177 -7.39 9.33 -2.46
CA SER A 177 -7.67 8.02 -1.88
C SER A 177 -8.31 7.07 -2.89
N PHE A 178 -7.91 5.80 -2.82
CA PHE A 178 -8.45 4.71 -3.62
C PHE A 178 -8.74 3.51 -2.71
N PRO A 179 -9.91 2.87 -2.84
CA PRO A 179 -10.17 1.64 -2.13
C PRO A 179 -9.23 0.54 -2.63
N ILE A 180 -8.73 -0.27 -1.70
CA ILE A 180 -7.97 -1.48 -2.03
C ILE A 180 -8.71 -2.70 -1.47
N ASN A 181 -9.23 -3.51 -2.38
CA ASN A 181 -9.79 -4.82 -2.05
C ASN A 181 -8.93 -5.85 -2.77
N LEU A 182 -8.31 -6.72 -2.00
CA LEU A 182 -7.49 -7.80 -2.51
C LEU A 182 -8.34 -9.07 -2.43
N LYS A 183 -8.49 -9.76 -3.56
CA LYS A 183 -9.28 -10.99 -3.63
C LYS A 183 -8.44 -12.13 -3.05
N THR A 184 -8.94 -12.79 -2.01
CA THR A 184 -8.36 -14.04 -1.52
C THR A 184 -8.49 -15.14 -2.57
N MET A 185 -7.52 -16.07 -2.57
CA MET A 185 -7.75 -17.42 -3.12
C MET A 185 -8.63 -18.21 -2.18
#